data_AF-A0A7K4CQX1-F1
#
_entry.id   AF-A0A7K4CQX1-F1
#
_cell.length_a   1.000
_cell.length_b   1.000
_cell.length_c   1.000
_cell.angle_alpha   90.00
_cell.angle_beta   90.00
_cell.angle_gamma   90.00
#
_symmetry.space_group_name_H-M   'P 1'
#
loop_
_entity.id
_entity.type
_entity.pdbx_description
1 polymer ?
#
loop_
_entity_poly.entity_id
_entity_poly.type
_entity_poly.pdbx_seq_one_letter_code
_entity_poly.pdbx_strand_id
1 'polypeptide(L)'
;MKKKNALLIIPDSGKKILLFPTDSETVVKVSLELRSKGLSPLFFNEVGRITKGDLGVEILSTSGLCFAEEKCVWDGFFEEAAKFKAPDEIKKKFAAIDGVNSVNIEFIKL
;
A
#
# COMPACT_ATOMS: atom_id res chain seq x y z
N MET A 1 -21.62 -11.95 -7.49
CA MET A 1 -21.04 -12.65 -6.32
C MET A 1 -21.00 -11.67 -5.15
N LYS A 2 -21.41 -12.08 -3.93
CA LYS A 2 -21.24 -11.25 -2.73
C LYS A 2 -19.82 -11.49 -2.18
N LYS A 3 -19.05 -10.42 -1.99
CA LYS A 3 -17.74 -10.45 -1.31
C LYS A 3 -17.94 -10.86 0.15
N LYS A 4 -17.06 -11.70 0.69
CA LYS A 4 -17.21 -12.29 2.04
C LYS A 4 -16.63 -11.42 3.16
N ASN A 5 -15.56 -10.70 2.86
CA ASN A 5 -14.81 -9.89 3.82
C ASN A 5 -14.79 -8.42 3.39
N ALA A 6 -14.32 -7.53 4.26
CA ALA A 6 -14.11 -6.13 3.92
C ALA A 6 -12.97 -5.52 4.74
N LEU A 7 -12.14 -4.70 4.08
CA LEU A 7 -11.22 -3.80 4.78
C LEU A 7 -11.98 -2.54 5.19
N LEU A 8 -11.99 -2.26 6.50
CA LEU A 8 -12.45 -0.97 7.04
C LEU A 8 -11.24 -0.08 7.35
N ILE A 9 -11.24 1.13 6.80
CA ILE A 9 -10.32 2.19 7.21
C ILE A 9 -11.13 3.24 7.97
N ILE A 10 -10.82 3.38 9.26
CA ILE A 10 -11.45 4.33 10.17
C ILE A 10 -10.41 5.40 10.52
N PRO A 11 -10.50 6.60 9.94
CA PRO A 11 -9.66 7.72 10.33
C PRO A 11 -10.00 8.18 11.74
N ASP A 12 -9.01 8.65 12.50
CA ASP A 12 -9.18 9.16 13.87
C ASP A 12 -10.24 10.27 13.98
N SER A 13 -10.44 11.05 12.92
CA SER A 13 -11.48 12.08 12.87
C SER A 13 -12.91 11.52 12.98
N GLY A 14 -13.11 10.23 12.71
CA GLY A 14 -14.41 9.55 12.69
C GLY A 14 -15.37 10.02 11.58
N LYS A 15 -14.98 10.99 10.74
CA LYS A 15 -15.89 11.66 9.79
C LYS A 15 -16.25 10.82 8.57
N LYS A 16 -15.37 9.91 8.16
CA LYS A 16 -15.57 9.07 6.97
C LYS A 16 -14.98 7.70 7.20
N ILE A 17 -15.82 6.68 7.24
CA ILE A 17 -15.38 5.28 7.20
C ILE A 17 -15.29 4.87 5.73
N LEU A 18 -14.16 4.27 5.35
CA LEU A 18 -14.00 3.66 4.04
C LEU A 18 -14.13 2.15 4.17
N LEU A 19 -14.91 1.55 3.29
CA LEU A 19 -15.16 0.11 3.27
C LEU A 19 -14.82 -0.42 1.88
N PHE A 20 -13.92 -1.39 1.83
CA PHE A 20 -13.47 -2.03 0.60
C PHE A 20 -13.79 -3.54 0.67
N PRO A 21 -14.86 -4.00 0.00
CA PRO A 21 -15.23 -5.41 -0.01
C PRO A 21 -14.18 -6.27 -0.72
N THR A 22 -13.87 -7.44 -0.17
CA THR A 22 -12.81 -8.35 -0.64
C THR A 22 -13.21 -9.83 -0.45
N ASP A 23 -12.63 -10.71 -1.25
CA ASP A 23 -12.77 -12.17 -1.09
C ASP A 23 -11.60 -12.79 -0.31
N SER A 24 -10.55 -12.01 -0.01
CA SER A 24 -9.36 -12.47 0.69
C SER A 24 -9.58 -12.54 2.20
N GLU A 25 -8.96 -13.51 2.85
CA GLU A 25 -8.89 -13.62 4.32
C GLU A 25 -7.78 -12.74 4.91
N THR A 26 -6.86 -12.28 4.07
CA THR A 26 -5.76 -11.40 4.46
C THR A 26 -5.65 -10.25 3.47
N VAL A 27 -5.30 -9.07 3.98
CA VAL A 27 -4.89 -7.90 3.19
C VAL A 27 -3.45 -7.57 3.50
N VAL A 28 -2.70 -7.21 2.47
CA VAL A 28 -1.31 -6.74 2.65
C VAL A 28 -1.30 -5.23 2.68
N LYS A 29 -0.80 -4.66 3.78
CA LYS A 29 -0.52 -3.24 3.91
C LYS A 29 0.96 -2.98 3.64
N VAL A 30 1.25 -2.10 2.71
CA VAL A 30 2.59 -1.58 2.44
C VAL A 30 2.64 -0.11 2.85
N SER A 31 3.46 0.21 3.84
CA SER A 31 3.72 1.58 4.28
C SER A 31 5.11 2.01 3.85
N LEU A 32 5.19 3.16 3.18
CA LEU A 32 6.43 3.73 2.68
C LEU A 32 6.65 5.09 3.33
N GLU A 33 7.84 5.32 3.87
CA GLU A 33 8.31 6.66 4.19
C GLU A 33 9.20 7.17 3.05
N LEU A 34 8.90 8.37 2.59
CA LEU A 34 9.53 9.02 1.46
C LEU A 34 10.16 10.34 1.91
N ARG A 35 11.18 10.79 1.17
CA ARG A 35 11.72 12.15 1.31
C ARG A 35 10.65 13.21 1.01
N SER A 36 10.92 14.45 1.40
CA SER A 36 10.09 15.61 1.06
C SER A 36 9.76 15.62 -0.44
N LYS A 37 8.49 15.88 -0.80
CA LYS A 37 8.00 15.88 -2.20
C LYS A 37 8.15 14.52 -2.92
N GLY A 38 8.31 13.42 -2.19
CA GLY A 38 8.48 12.07 -2.75
C GLY A 38 7.23 11.48 -3.43
N LEU A 39 6.03 12.02 -3.17
CA LEU A 39 4.79 11.65 -3.87
C LEU A 39 4.72 12.29 -5.27
N SER A 40 5.68 11.93 -6.12
CA SER A 40 5.81 12.42 -7.49
C SER A 40 5.16 11.47 -8.50
N PRO A 41 4.91 11.92 -9.75
CA PRO A 41 4.44 11.02 -10.82
C PRO A 41 5.38 9.82 -11.06
N LEU A 42 6.69 10.01 -10.93
CA LEU A 42 7.68 8.94 -11.08
C LEU A 42 7.52 7.87 -10.00
N PHE A 43 7.31 8.28 -8.75
CA PHE A 43 7.02 7.36 -7.65
C PHE A 43 5.78 6.52 -7.94
N PHE A 44 4.68 7.15 -8.36
CA PHE A 44 3.43 6.43 -8.66
C PHE A 44 3.57 5.48 -9.86
N ASN A 45 4.38 5.83 -10.86
CA ASN A 45 4.69 4.94 -11.98
C ASN A 45 5.44 3.68 -11.52
N GLU A 46 6.45 3.84 -10.66
CA GLU A 46 7.20 2.70 -10.11
C GLU A 46 6.33 1.81 -9.22
N VAL A 47 5.50 2.41 -8.36
CA VAL A 47 4.51 1.67 -7.56
C VAL A 47 3.55 0.91 -8.47
N GLY A 48 3.05 1.53 -9.54
CA GLY A 48 2.18 0.90 -10.52
C GLY A 48 2.86 -0.29 -11.24
N ARG A 49 4.14 -0.13 -11.62
CA ARG A 49 4.95 -1.20 -12.23
C ARG A 49 5.12 -2.39 -11.29
N ILE A 50 5.48 -2.15 -10.02
CA ILE A 50 5.67 -3.22 -9.04
C ILE A 50 4.33 -3.91 -8.74
N THR A 51 3.27 -3.16 -8.49
CA THR A 51 1.98 -3.71 -8.04
C THR A 51 1.23 -4.40 -9.17
N LYS A 52 0.90 -3.69 -10.26
CA LYS A 52 0.12 -4.25 -11.37
C LYS A 52 0.98 -5.09 -12.32
N GLY A 53 2.22 -4.70 -12.56
CA GLY A 53 3.12 -5.40 -13.48
C GLY A 53 3.72 -6.65 -12.84
N ASP A 54 4.59 -6.48 -11.85
CA ASP A 54 5.37 -7.58 -11.30
C ASP A 54 4.50 -8.51 -10.42
N LEU A 55 3.71 -7.91 -9.52
CA LEU A 55 2.91 -8.65 -8.55
C LEU A 55 1.54 -9.05 -9.13
N GLY A 56 0.96 -8.25 -10.03
CA GLY A 56 -0.39 -8.48 -10.54
C GLY A 56 -1.44 -8.46 -9.43
N VAL A 57 -1.23 -7.63 -8.41
CA VAL A 57 -2.11 -7.53 -7.24
C VAL A 57 -3.19 -6.48 -7.45
N GLU A 58 -4.39 -6.77 -6.95
CA GLU A 58 -5.48 -5.80 -6.93
C GLU A 58 -5.27 -4.82 -5.79
N ILE A 59 -5.47 -3.54 -6.09
CA ILE A 59 -5.33 -2.44 -5.14
C ILE A 59 -6.71 -2.18 -4.53
N LEU A 60 -6.83 -2.37 -3.21
CA LEU A 60 -8.05 -2.03 -2.48
C LEU A 60 -8.10 -0.53 -2.19
N SER A 61 -6.99 0.02 -1.70
CA SER A 61 -6.91 1.44 -1.36
C SER A 61 -5.46 1.93 -1.38
N THR A 62 -5.27 3.20 -1.71
CA THR A 62 -4.00 3.88 -1.49
C THR A 62 -4.26 5.27 -0.91
N SER A 63 -3.34 5.73 -0.08
CA SER A 63 -3.37 7.08 0.45
C SER A 63 -1.94 7.61 0.59
N GLY A 64 -1.79 8.91 0.43
CA GLY A 64 -0.48 9.55 0.56
C GLY A 64 -0.65 10.93 1.18
N LEU A 65 0.28 11.27 2.06
CA LEU A 65 0.33 12.58 2.71
C LEU A 65 1.77 13.06 2.77
N CYS A 66 2.00 14.34 2.45
CA CYS A 66 3.27 14.98 2.72
C CYS A 66 3.11 15.93 3.90
N PHE A 67 3.93 15.74 4.93
CA PHE A 67 4.11 16.71 5.99
C PHE A 67 5.04 17.80 5.46
N ALA A 68 4.70 19.06 5.71
CA ALA A 68 5.41 20.20 5.11
C ALA A 68 6.93 20.09 5.33
N GLU A 69 7.68 20.04 4.22
CA GLU A 69 9.15 19.99 4.10
C GLU A 69 9.89 18.80 4.74
N GLU A 70 9.25 17.98 5.56
CA GLU A 70 9.93 16.89 6.26
C GLU A 70 9.93 15.58 5.46
N LYS A 71 8.75 14.99 5.29
CA LYS A 71 8.61 13.65 4.72
C LYS A 71 7.23 13.44 4.13
N CYS A 72 7.14 12.47 3.22
CA CYS A 72 5.85 11.96 2.78
C CYS A 72 5.68 10.53 3.26
N VAL A 73 4.44 10.17 3.57
CA VAL A 73 4.03 8.81 3.88
C VAL A 73 3.07 8.34 2.81
N TRP A 74 3.20 7.07 2.44
CA TRP A 74 2.29 6.43 1.51
C TRP A 74 1.88 5.08 2.05
N ASP A 75 0.58 4.81 2.04
CA ASP A 75 0.01 3.52 2.40
C ASP A 75 -0.72 2.92 1.21
N GLY A 76 -0.43 1.66 0.92
CA GLY A 76 -1.15 0.84 -0.05
C GLY A 76 -1.72 -0.41 0.59
N PHE A 77 -2.99 -0.68 0.33
CA PHE A 77 -3.69 -1.89 0.76
C PHE A 77 -4.02 -2.73 -0.47
N PHE A 78 -3.64 -4.00 -0.43
CA PHE A 78 -3.74 -4.91 -1.57
C PHE A 78 -4.42 -6.22 -1.16
N GLU A 79 -5.11 -6.82 -2.12
CA GLU A 79 -5.52 -8.22 -2.00
C GLU A 79 -4.27 -9.10 -1.79
N GLU A 80 -4.33 -10.04 -0.86
CA GLU A 80 -3.26 -11.01 -0.69
C GLU A 80 -3.09 -11.83 -1.98
N ALA A 81 -1.89 -11.79 -2.55
CA ALA A 81 -1.50 -12.67 -3.64
C ALA A 81 -0.42 -13.64 -3.20
N ALA A 82 -0.37 -14.81 -3.81
CA ALA A 82 0.67 -15.81 -3.55
C ALA A 82 2.09 -15.25 -3.72
N LYS A 83 2.27 -14.19 -4.52
CA LYS A 83 3.56 -13.51 -4.70
C LYS A 83 4.02 -12.70 -3.49
N PHE A 84 3.13 -12.35 -2.56
CA PHE A 84 3.50 -11.74 -1.27
C PHE A 84 4.14 -12.72 -0.28
N LYS A 85 4.23 -14.03 -0.62
CA LYS A 85 4.88 -15.05 0.21
C LYS A 85 6.40 -14.90 0.35
N ALA A 86 7.03 -14.00 -0.42
CA ALA A 86 8.42 -13.59 -0.25
C ALA A 86 8.48 -12.09 0.13
N PRO A 87 8.08 -11.71 1.36
CA PRO A 87 7.98 -10.31 1.77
C PRO A 87 9.31 -9.56 1.67
N ASP A 88 10.45 -10.24 1.86
CA ASP A 88 11.77 -9.63 1.74
C ASP A 88 12.10 -9.18 0.31
N GLU A 89 11.68 -9.94 -0.71
CA GLU A 89 11.92 -9.56 -2.11
C GLU A 89 11.07 -8.35 -2.50
N ILE A 90 9.83 -8.31 -2.03
CA ILE A 90 8.92 -7.19 -2.27
C ILE A 90 9.43 -5.95 -1.56
N LYS A 91 9.90 -6.10 -0.31
CA LYS A 91 10.51 -5.02 0.45
C LYS A 91 11.69 -4.41 -0.30
N LYS A 92 12.55 -5.24 -0.91
CA LYS A 92 13.66 -4.77 -1.76
C LYS A 92 13.17 -4.00 -3.00
N LYS A 93 12.09 -4.45 -3.65
CA LYS A 93 11.52 -3.75 -4.82
C LYS A 93 11.03 -2.35 -4.48
N PHE A 94 10.28 -2.21 -3.38
CA PHE A 94 9.81 -0.89 -2.94
C PHE A 94 10.95 -0.01 -2.40
N ALA A 95 11.93 -0.59 -1.70
CA ALA A 95 13.08 0.15 -1.19
C ALA A 95 14.00 0.66 -2.32
N ALA A 96 13.94 0.06 -3.51
CA ALA A 96 14.69 0.50 -4.67
C ALA A 96 14.05 1.71 -5.41
N ILE A 97 12.83 2.11 -5.05
CA ILE A 97 12.20 3.30 -5.62
C ILE A 97 12.93 4.53 -5.08
N ASP A 98 13.32 5.43 -5.98
CA ASP A 98 14.01 6.65 -5.59
C ASP A 98 13.19 7.47 -4.58
N GLY A 99 13.89 7.99 -3.57
CA GLY A 99 13.28 8.75 -2.48
C GLY A 99 12.58 7.94 -1.39
N VAL A 100 12.51 6.61 -1.48
CA VAL A 100 12.03 5.75 -0.37
C VAL A 100 13.11 5.62 0.70
N ASN A 101 12.77 5.99 1.93
CA ASN A 101 13.63 5.88 3.11
C ASN A 101 13.33 4.61 3.91
N SER A 102 12.06 4.21 4.01
CA SER A 102 11.67 3.01 4.76
C SER A 102 10.48 2.31 4.12
N VAL A 103 10.42 0.99 4.34
CA VAL A 103 9.37 0.11 3.85
C VAL A 103 8.92 -0.78 5.00
N ASN A 104 7.61 -0.77 5.29
CA ASN A 104 6.97 -1.70 6.20
C ASN A 104 5.90 -2.50 5.44
N ILE A 105 5.86 -3.80 5.68
CA ILE A 105 4.87 -4.70 5.08
C ILE A 105 4.19 -5.45 6.23
N GLU A 106 2.87 -5.33 6.29
CA GLU A 106 2.04 -5.93 7.33
C GLU A 106 0.94 -6.79 6.68
N PHE A 107 0.68 -7.96 7.26
CA PHE A 107 -0.38 -8.86 6.84
C PHE A 107 -1.54 -8.75 7.84
N ILE A 108 -2.67 -8.25 7.37
CA ILE A 108 -3.86 -7.98 8.18
C ILE A 108 -4.88 -9.07 7.91
N LYS A 109 -5.18 -9.91 8.90
CA LYS A 109 -6.25 -10.90 8.80
C LYS A 109 -7.61 -10.20 8.95
N LEU A 110 -8.54 -10.49 8.05
CA LEU A 110 -9.90 -9.91 8.00
C LEU A 110 -10.93 -10.76 8.76
#